data_AF-A0A964MTA2-F1
#
_entry.id   AF-A0A964MTA2-F1
#
_cell.length_a   1.000
_cell.length_b   1.000
_cell.length_c   1.000
_cell.angle_alpha   90.00
_cell.angle_beta   90.00
_cell.angle_gamma   90.00
#
_symmetry.space_group_name_H-M   'P 1'
#
loop_
_entity.id
_entity.type
_entity.pdbx_description
1 polymer ?
#
loop_
_entity_poly.entity_id
_entity_poly.type
_entity_poly.pdbx_seq_one_letter_code
_entity_poly.pdbx_strand_id
1 'polypeptide(L)' 'MLHVEFTVEPFVEGHPGPHVLAAIAAVEAHGVTVEFGPFATEFNADESTTSLAVADLVREAYAQGATFVTVQIGRIES' A
#
# COMPACT_ATOMS: atom_id res chain seq x y z
N MET A 1 -3.34 15.48 -6.56
CA MET A 1 -3.00 14.45 -5.55
C MET A 1 -3.74 13.19 -5.92
N LEU A 2 -3.09 12.04 -5.79
CA LEU A 2 -3.69 10.74 -6.01
C LEU A 2 -3.99 10.12 -4.65
N HIS A 3 -5.15 9.49 -4.56
CA HIS A 3 -5.54 8.61 -3.47
C HIS A 3 -5.25 7.18 -3.91
N VAL A 4 -4.57 6.42 -3.07
CA VAL A 4 -4.25 5.02 -3.33
C VAL A 4 -4.84 4.18 -2.21
N GLU A 5 -5.61 3.16 -2.57
CA GLU A 5 -6.08 2.11 -1.67
C GLU A 5 -5.46 0.79 -2.13
N PHE A 6 -5.02 -0.03 -1.18
CA PHE A 6 -4.48 -1.35 -1.47
C PHE A 6 -4.81 -2.38 -0.39
N THR A 7 -4.83 -3.63 -0.82
CA THR A 7 -4.88 -4.81 0.06
C THR A 7 -3.77 -5.77 -0.32
N VAL A 8 -3.27 -6.52 0.68
CA VAL A 8 -2.25 -7.55 0.48
C VAL A 8 -2.70 -8.82 1.20
N GLU A 9 -2.80 -9.92 0.46
CA GLU A 9 -3.23 -11.21 0.97
C GLU A 9 -2.06 -12.20 1.06
N PRO A 10 -2.12 -13.16 2.00
CA PRO A 10 -3.23 -13.46 2.91
C PRO A 10 -3.35 -12.46 4.07
N PHE A 11 -4.56 -11.98 4.35
CA PHE A 11 -4.81 -11.05 5.46
C PHE A 11 -5.46 -11.76 6.65
N VAL A 12 -4.97 -11.48 7.86
CA VAL A 12 -5.57 -11.95 9.12
C VAL A 12 -5.84 -10.74 10.00
N GLU A 13 -7.11 -10.55 10.37
CA GLU A 13 -7.54 -9.42 11.19
C GLU A 13 -6.77 -9.36 12.52
N GLY A 14 -6.28 -8.16 12.86
CA GLY A 14 -5.46 -7.90 14.06
C GLY A 14 -4.04 -8.49 14.03
N HIS A 15 -3.69 -9.28 13.01
CA HIS A 15 -2.41 -9.98 12.91
C HIS A 15 -1.84 -9.83 11.49
N PRO A 16 -1.46 -8.62 11.05
CA PRO A 16 -0.91 -8.40 9.72
C PRO A 16 0.36 -9.25 9.54
N GLY A 17 0.42 -9.98 8.41
CA GLY A 17 1.58 -10.79 8.07
C GLY A 17 2.79 -9.95 7.60
N PRO A 18 3.97 -10.57 7.47
CA PRO A 18 5.19 -9.88 7.02
C PRO A 18 5.04 -9.15 5.68
N HIS A 19 4.26 -9.72 4.75
CA HIS A 19 3.94 -9.13 3.45
C HIS A 19 3.09 -7.86 3.54
N VAL A 20 2.15 -7.79 4.49
CA VAL A 20 1.36 -6.58 4.74
C VAL A 20 2.25 -5.49 5.32
N LEU A 21 3.03 -5.83 6.34
CA LEU A 21 3.91 -4.87 7.03
C LEU A 21 5.02 -4.35 6.11
N ALA A 22 5.58 -5.20 5.25
CA ALA A 22 6.61 -4.80 4.29
C ALA A 22 6.05 -3.89 3.19
N ALA A 23 4.84 -4.16 2.69
CA ALA A 23 4.16 -3.28 1.76
C ALA A 23 3.91 -1.88 2.36
N ILE A 24 3.47 -1.81 3.61
CA ILE A 24 3.28 -0.54 4.34
C ILE A 24 4.60 0.20 4.49
N ALA A 25 5.64 -0.47 5.01
CA ALA A 25 6.95 0.14 5.21
C ALA A 25 7.58 0.62 3.89
N ALA A 26 7.36 -0.09 2.80
CA ALA A 26 7.82 0.30 1.46
C ALA A 26 7.18 1.60 0.99
N VAL A 27 5.88 1.79 1.25
CA VAL A 27 5.19 3.05 0.96
C VAL A 27 5.68 4.17 1.86
N GLU A 28 5.75 3.94 3.18
CA GLU A 28 6.19 4.95 4.15
C GLU A 28 7.64 5.43 3.91
N ALA A 29 8.49 4.60 3.32
CA ALA A 29 9.86 4.98 2.93
C ALA A 29 9.91 6.15 1.92
N HIS A 30 8.81 6.44 1.22
CA HIS A 30 8.68 7.60 0.35
C HIS A 30 8.23 8.88 1.08
N GLY A 31 8.16 8.85 2.41
CA GLY A 31 7.80 10.00 3.23
C GLY A 31 6.29 10.31 3.25
N VAL A 32 5.47 9.33 2.88
CA VAL A 32 4.00 9.42 2.95
C VAL A 32 3.47 8.70 4.19
N THR A 33 2.39 9.23 4.76
CA THR A 33 1.69 8.55 5.86
C THR A 33 0.74 7.53 5.27
N VAL A 34 0.80 6.30 5.78
CA VAL A 34 -0.14 5.23 5.44
C VAL A 34 -1.19 5.10 6.53
N GLU A 35 -2.46 5.05 6.13
CA GLU A 35 -3.58 4.78 7.02
C GLU A 35 -3.99 3.31 6.86
N PHE A 36 -3.89 2.55 7.95
CA PHE A 36 -4.21 1.12 7.97
C PHE A 36 -5.61 0.90 8.53
N GLY A 37 -6.57 0.69 7.64
CA GLY A 37 -7.99 0.52 7.96
C GLY A 37 -8.48 -0.93 7.93
N PRO A 38 -9.74 -1.16 8.36
CA PRO A 38 -10.35 -2.49 8.39
C PRO A 38 -10.71 -3.04 7.00
N PHE A 39 -10.81 -2.18 5.98
CA PHE A 39 -11.20 -2.57 4.62
C PHE A 39 -10.05 -2.47 3.61
N ALA A 40 -9.22 -1.44 3.76
CA ALA A 40 -8.06 -1.20 2.91
C ALA A 40 -6.97 -0.48 3.70
N THR A 41 -5.77 -0.53 3.15
CA THR A 41 -4.67 0.35 3.52
C THR A 41 -4.59 1.46 2.50
N GLU A 42 -4.47 2.71 2.93
CA GLU A 42 -4.55 3.86 2.02
C GLU A 42 -3.47 4.91 2.27
N PHE A 43 -3.16 5.69 1.23
CA PHE A 43 -2.31 6.87 1.35
C PHE A 43 -2.62 7.89 0.26
N ASN A 44 -2.20 9.13 0.48
CA ASN A 44 -2.32 10.23 -0.49
C ASN A 44 -0.94 10.75 -0.87
N ALA A 45 -0.68 10.94 -2.16
CA ALA A 45 0.60 11.45 -2.64
C ALA A 45 0.49 12.19 -3.99
N ASP A 46 1.55 12.88 -4.41
CA ASP A 46 1.66 13.38 -5.79
C ASP A 46 1.90 12.22 -6.79
N GLU A 47 1.75 12.50 -8.09
CA GLU A 47 1.83 11.47 -9.13
C GLU A 47 3.20 10.76 -9.20
N SER A 48 4.30 11.49 -8.95
CA SER A 48 5.64 10.93 -8.97
C SER A 48 5.82 9.97 -7.79
N THR A 49 5.50 10.43 -6.59
CA THR A 49 5.57 9.64 -5.35
C THR A 49 4.66 8.42 -5.42
N THR A 50 3.42 8.55 -5.92
CA THR A 50 2.50 7.41 -6.10
C THR A 50 3.10 6.33 -7.00
N SER A 51 3.70 6.71 -8.13
CA SER A 51 4.24 5.73 -9.09
C SER A 51 5.38 4.90 -8.50
N LEU A 52 6.26 5.53 -7.71
CA LEU A 52 7.39 4.86 -7.05
C LEU A 52 6.92 4.02 -5.86
N ALA A 53 6.05 4.58 -5.01
CA ALA A 53 5.52 3.89 -3.84
C ALA A 53 4.74 2.62 -4.21
N VAL A 54 3.90 2.68 -5.26
CA VAL A 54 3.15 1.50 -5.72
C VAL A 54 4.09 0.41 -6.28
N ALA A 55 5.16 0.79 -6.98
CA ALA A 55 6.13 -0.17 -7.48
C ALA A 55 6.86 -0.91 -6.34
N ASP A 56 7.33 -0.17 -5.33
CA ASP A 56 8.00 -0.76 -4.17
C ASP A 56 7.05 -1.56 -3.28
N LEU A 57 5.81 -1.08 -3.09
CA LEU A 57 4.75 -1.81 -2.40
C LEU A 57 4.58 -3.20 -3.00
N VAL A 58 4.33 -3.28 -4.31
CA VAL A 58 4.08 -4.56 -4.99
C VAL A 58 5.31 -5.47 -4.87
N ARG A 59 6.51 -4.91 -5.08
CA ARG A 59 7.77 -5.65 -5.01
C ARG A 59 8.00 -6.26 -3.62
N GLU A 60 7.86 -5.46 -2.56
CA GLU A 60 8.11 -5.90 -1.19
C GLU A 60 7.03 -6.85 -0.67
N ALA A 61 5.76 -6.63 -1.03
CA ALA A 61 4.69 -7.55 -0.63
C ALA A 61 4.97 -8.97 -1.14
N TYR A 62 5.26 -9.13 -2.43
CA TYR A 62 5.53 -10.45 -3.02
C TYR A 62 6.86 -11.05 -2.53
N ALA A 63 7.89 -10.23 -2.27
CA ALA A 63 9.14 -10.70 -1.68
C ALA A 63 8.94 -11.33 -0.29
N GLN A 64 7.88 -10.93 0.42
CA GLN A 64 7.54 -11.40 1.77
C GLN A 64 6.38 -12.40 1.80
N GLY A 65 5.99 -12.93 0.63
CA GLY A 65 5.01 -14.02 0.55
C GLY A 65 3.56 -13.58 0.34
N ALA A 66 3.31 -12.35 -0.13
CA ALA A 66 2.00 -12.01 -0.66
C ALA A 66 1.62 -12.98 -1.77
N THR A 67 0.33 -13.37 -1.80
CA THR A 67 -0.23 -14.21 -2.86
C THR A 67 -1.14 -13.43 -3.79
N PHE A 68 -1.65 -12.28 -3.32
CA PHE A 68 -2.53 -11.43 -4.09
C PHE A 68 -2.45 -9.99 -3.57
N VAL A 69 -2.41 -9.02 -4.49
CA VAL A 69 -2.36 -7.59 -4.17
C VAL A 69 -3.40 -6.89 -5.02
N THR A 70 -4.24 -6.06 -4.39
CA THR A 70 -5.09 -5.10 -5.11
C THR A 70 -4.52 -3.71 -4.92
N VAL A 71 -4.56 -2.90 -5.98
CA VAL A 71 -4.23 -1.47 -5.90
C VAL A 71 -5.26 -0.71 -6.71
N GLN A 72 -5.88 0.26 -6.07
CA GLN A 72 -6.82 1.20 -6.68
C GLN A 72 -6.22 2.60 -6.57
N ILE A 73 -6.23 3.34 -7.67
CA ILE A 73 -5.66 4.69 -7.72
C ILE A 73 -6.72 5.63 -8.28
N GLY A 74 -7.11 6.60 -7.46
CA GLY A 74 -8.05 7.65 -7.80
C GLY A 74 -7.38 9.01 -7.78
N ARG A 75 -7.92 9.97 -8.54
CA ARG A 75 -7.52 11.38 -8.42
C ARG A 75 -8.48 12.08 -7.47
N ILE A 76 -7.92 12.78 -6.50
CA ILE A 76 -8.70 13.66 -5.62
C ILE A 76 -8.94 14.95 -6.42
N GLU A 77 -10.18 15.17 -6.83
CA GLU A 77 -10.62 16.46 -7.39
C GLU A 77 -10.82 17.46 -6.25
N SER A 78 -10.39 18.70 -6.48
CA SER A 78 -10.55 19.82 -5.54
C SER A 78 -11.89 20.52 -5.75
#